data_AF-A0A820YPE0-F1
#
_entry.id   AF-A0A820YPE0-F1
#
_cell.length_a   1.000
_cell.length_b   1.000
_cell.length_c   1.000
_cell.angle_alpha   90.00
_cell.angle_beta   90.00
_cell.angle_gamma   90.00
#
_symmetry.space_group_name_H-M   'P 1'
#
loop_
_entity.id
_entity.type
_entity.pdbx_description
1 polymer ?
#
loop_
_entity_poly.entity_id
_entity_poly.type
_entity_poly.pdbx_seq_one_letter_code
_entity_poly.pdbx_strand_id
1 'polypeptide(L)'
;MHDNVTAQLLAEIDGMIYLDNILLIDAQNILEAIDPALLRPGRMKKVIKIDLPDAAARSAIFYIHIKALIRNGALNGDIDINHIIRRTEGMTGAHVEQIVRLA
;
A
#
# COMPACT_ATOMS: atom_id res chain seq x y z
N MET A 1 23.32 -13.20 14.97
CA MET A 1 23.82 -12.60 13.70
C MET A 1 22.91 -11.52 13.13
N HIS A 2 21.61 -11.48 13.44
CA HIS A 2 20.71 -10.40 12.97
C HIS A 2 20.82 -9.08 13.76
N ASP A 3 21.23 -9.12 15.03
CA ASP A 3 21.18 -7.96 15.93
C ASP A 3 22.06 -6.78 15.48
N ASN A 4 23.19 -7.08 14.81
CA ASN A 4 24.10 -6.03 14.33
C ASN A 4 23.52 -5.20 13.19
N VAL A 5 22.70 -5.81 12.32
CA VAL A 5 22.10 -5.09 11.17
C VAL A 5 21.00 -4.14 11.65
N THR A 6 20.18 -4.57 12.61
CA THR A 6 19.12 -3.73 13.21
C THR A 6 19.72 -2.57 13.99
N ALA A 7 20.76 -2.83 14.79
CA ALA A 7 21.46 -1.78 15.53
C ALA A 7 22.10 -0.73 14.61
N GLN A 8 22.66 -1.18 13.49
CA GLN A 8 23.26 -0.27 12.50
C GLN A 8 22.20 0.57 11.78
N LEU A 9 21.09 -0.04 11.37
CA LEU A 9 19.96 0.70 10.77
C LEU A 9 19.42 1.76 11.72
N LEU A 10 19.29 1.44 13.01
CA LEU A 10 18.87 2.39 14.05
C LEU A 10 19.83 3.57 14.19
N ALA A 11 21.14 3.32 14.17
CA ALA A 11 22.15 4.36 14.25
C ALA A 11 22.11 5.31 13.03
N GLU A 12 21.89 4.76 11.83
CA GLU A 12 21.73 5.57 10.62
C GLU A 12 20.45 6.42 10.68
N ILE A 13 19.33 5.85 11.12
CA ILE A 13 18.07 6.60 11.29
C ILE A 13 18.27 7.74 12.29
N ASP A 14 18.96 7.50 13.42
CA ASP A 14 19.28 8.54 14.39
C ASP A 14 20.17 9.65 13.80
N GLY A 15 21.11 9.28 12.91
CA GLY A 15 21.93 10.23 12.16
C GLY A 15 21.12 11.06 11.15
N MET A 16 20.12 10.46 10.49
CA MET A 16 19.24 11.13 9.53
C MET A 16 18.30 12.15 10.17
N ILE A 17 18.00 12.04 11.47
CA ILE A 17 17.18 13.05 12.19
C ILE A 17 17.83 14.44 12.14
N TYR A 18 19.17 14.51 12.03
CA TYR A 18 19.91 15.77 11.89
C TYR A 18 19.97 16.31 10.46
N LEU A 19 19.51 15.54 9.48
CA LEU A 19 19.41 15.97 8.09
C LEU A 19 18.00 16.52 7.86
N ASP A 20 17.92 17.85 7.73
CA ASP A 20 16.68 18.48 7.28
C ASP A 20 16.30 17.94 5.90
N ASN A 21 15.02 17.60 5.71
CA ASN A 21 14.37 17.18 4.45
C ASN A 21 14.35 15.68 4.09
N ILE A 22 14.55 14.75 5.04
CA ILE A 22 14.34 13.31 4.78
C ILE A 22 13.01 12.84 5.37
N LEU A 23 12.21 12.14 4.56
CA LEU A 23 11.01 11.41 4.99
C LEU A 23 11.23 9.90 4.83
N LEU A 24 11.27 9.18 5.94
CA LEU A 24 11.32 7.73 5.95
C LEU A 24 9.89 7.15 5.98
N ILE A 25 9.58 6.26 5.04
CA ILE A 25 8.33 5.48 5.01
C ILE A 25 8.69 4.00 5.06
N ASP A 26 8.14 3.29 6.03
CA ASP A 26 8.23 1.83 6.14
C ASP A 26 6.84 1.21 5.94
N ALA A 27 6.80 0.02 5.34
CA ALA A 27 5.58 -0.71 5.01
C ALA A 27 5.73 -2.16 5.47
N GLN A 28 4.93 -2.54 6.48
CA GLN A 28 4.97 -3.85 7.11
C GLN A 28 3.59 -4.49 7.11
N ASN A 29 3.53 -5.79 6.84
CA ASN A 29 2.28 -6.56 6.90
C ASN A 29 1.91 -6.95 8.34
N ILE A 30 2.91 -7.00 9.24
CA ILE A 30 2.77 -7.41 10.64
C ILE A 30 3.43 -6.31 11.49
N LEU A 31 2.63 -5.50 12.17
CA LEU A 31 3.13 -4.38 12.96
C LEU A 31 3.94 -4.86 14.17
N GLU A 32 3.54 -5.99 14.75
CA GLU A 32 4.15 -6.60 15.93
C GLU A 32 5.55 -7.17 15.65
N ALA A 33 5.92 -7.31 14.37
CA ALA A 33 7.25 -7.75 13.97
C ALA A 33 8.29 -6.61 13.98
N ILE A 34 7.87 -5.35 14.12
CA ILE A 34 8.75 -4.19 14.16
C ILE A 34 9.40 -4.07 15.55
N ASP A 35 10.71 -3.81 15.58
CA ASP A 35 11.41 -3.48 16.82
C ASP A 35 10.78 -2.24 17.49
N PRO A 36 10.28 -2.36 18.74
CA PRO A 36 9.69 -1.24 19.47
C PRO A 36 10.60 -0.01 19.59
N ALA A 37 11.92 -0.17 19.46
CA ALA A 37 12.88 0.92 19.45
C ALA A 37 12.67 1.87 18.25
N LEU A 38 12.17 1.38 17.11
CA LEU A 38 11.88 2.19 15.92
C LEU A 38 10.65 3.08 16.10
N LEU A 39 9.69 2.68 16.93
CA LEU A 39 8.44 3.38 17.18
C LEU A 39 8.55 4.51 18.21
N ARG A 40 9.75 4.74 18.76
CA ARG A 40 9.97 5.78 19.77
C ARG A 40 9.92 7.19 19.16
N PRO A 41 9.46 8.20 19.92
CA PRO A 41 9.50 9.59 19.49
C PRO A 41 10.89 10.00 19.01
N GLY A 42 10.96 10.65 17.84
CA GLY A 42 12.20 11.01 17.15
C GLY A 42 12.48 10.16 15.90
N ARG A 43 11.97 8.93 15.84
CA ARG A 43 12.12 8.01 14.70
C ARG A 43 10.80 7.85 13.94
N MET A 44 10.23 6.63 13.88
CA MET A 44 8.98 6.35 13.19
C MET A 44 7.78 6.71 14.07
N LYS A 45 7.36 7.97 14.01
CA LYS A 45 6.29 8.52 14.87
C LYS A 45 4.87 8.12 14.44
N LYS A 46 4.62 7.97 13.13
CA LYS A 46 3.26 7.82 12.60
C LYS A 46 3.06 6.43 12.02
N VAL A 47 2.21 5.64 12.68
CA VAL A 47 1.71 4.37 12.14
C VAL A 47 0.40 4.63 11.42
N ILE A 48 0.33 4.25 10.15
CA ILE A 48 -0.89 4.35 9.33
C ILE A 48 -1.32 2.93 8.99
N LYS A 49 -2.48 2.52 9.52
CA LYS A 49 -3.07 1.24 9.15
C LYS A 49 -3.77 1.37 7.81
N ILE A 50 -3.49 0.43 6.90
CA ILE A 50 -4.16 0.32 5.61
C ILE A 50 -5.05 -0.92 5.67
N ASP A 51 -6.37 -0.71 5.72
CA ASP A 51 -7.35 -1.79 5.70
C ASP A 51 -7.66 -2.22 4.24
N LEU A 52 -8.38 -3.34 4.13
CA LEU A 52 -8.93 -3.76 2.83
C LEU A 52 -9.85 -2.68 2.26
N PRO A 53 -9.83 -2.46 0.93
CA PRO A 53 -10.67 -1.44 0.32
C PRO A 53 -12.15 -1.78 0.48
N ASP A 54 -12.93 -0.81 0.92
CA ASP A 54 -14.39 -0.88 0.92
C ASP A 54 -14.97 -0.87 -0.52
N ALA A 55 -16.30 -0.93 -0.64
CA ALA A 55 -16.95 -0.95 -1.96
C ALA A 55 -16.65 0.30 -2.79
N ALA A 56 -16.56 1.49 -2.17
CA ALA A 56 -16.29 2.74 -2.86
C ALA A 56 -14.83 2.82 -3.32
N ALA A 57 -13.89 2.42 -2.46
CA ALA A 57 -12.48 2.32 -2.77
C ALA A 57 -12.23 1.31 -3.88
N ARG A 58 -12.86 0.12 -3.83
CA ARG A 58 -12.79 -0.86 -4.93
C ARG A 58 -13.32 -0.26 -6.23
N SER A 59 -14.43 0.46 -6.20
CA SER A 59 -14.98 1.13 -7.39
C SER A 59 -14.00 2.13 -7.99
N ALA A 60 -13.32 2.91 -7.16
CA ALA A 60 -12.29 3.85 -7.61
C ALA A 60 -11.09 3.13 -8.23
N ILE A 61 -10.61 2.05 -7.62
CA ILE A 61 -9.50 1.23 -8.13
C ILE A 61 -9.88 0.63 -9.49
N PHE A 62 -11.05 0.00 -9.61
CA PHE A 62 -11.54 -0.52 -10.89
C PHE A 62 -11.61 0.56 -11.96
N TYR A 63 -12.12 1.74 -11.63
CA TYR A 63 -12.21 2.86 -12.56
C TYR A 63 -10.83 3.30 -13.08
N ILE A 64 -9.81 3.35 -12.22
CA ILE A 64 -8.44 3.68 -12.62
C ILE A 64 -7.91 2.67 -13.65
N HIS A 65 -8.03 1.38 -13.37
CA HIS A 65 -7.52 0.33 -14.27
C HIS A 65 -8.31 0.22 -15.58
N ILE A 66 -9.65 0.28 -15.52
CA ILE A 66 -10.52 0.25 -16.70
C ILE A 66 -10.23 1.47 -17.60
N LYS A 67 -10.08 2.66 -17.02
CA LYS A 67 -9.75 3.88 -17.77
C LYS A 67 -8.40 3.75 -18.49
N ALA A 68 -7.43 3.06 -17.91
CA ALA A 68 -6.15 2.78 -18.57
C ALA A 68 -6.33 1.86 -19.80
N LEU A 69 -7.20 0.84 -19.71
CA LEU A 69 -7.52 -0.05 -20.83
C LEU A 69 -8.33 0.62 -21.94
N ILE A 70 -9.25 1.52 -21.60
CA ILE A 70 -9.98 2.30 -22.62
C ILE A 70 -9.00 3.20 -23.38
N ARG A 71 -8.08 3.85 -22.66
CA ARG A 71 -7.09 4.76 -23.26
C ARG A 71 -6.10 4.07 -24.19
N ASN A 72 -5.75 2.81 -23.92
CA ASN A 72 -4.83 2.04 -24.78
C ASN A 72 -5.57 1.20 -25.85
N GLY A 73 -6.90 1.31 -25.94
CA GLY A 73 -7.72 0.61 -26.94
C GLY A 73 -7.92 -0.88 -26.68
N ALA A 74 -7.47 -1.42 -25.55
CA ALA A 74 -7.62 -2.84 -25.20
C ALA A 74 -9.04 -3.20 -24.75
N LEU A 75 -9.85 -2.20 -24.39
CA LEU A 75 -11.22 -2.40 -23.96
C LEU A 75 -12.17 -1.49 -24.75
N ASN A 76 -13.09 -2.11 -25.49
CA ASN A 76 -14.18 -1.43 -26.20
C ASN A 76 -15.52 -1.98 -25.71
N GLY A 77 -16.25 -1.21 -24.91
CA GLY A 77 -17.56 -1.62 -24.39
C GLY A 77 -17.91 -0.97 -23.07
N ASP A 78 -19.17 -1.15 -22.65
CA ASP A 78 -19.68 -0.68 -21.37
C ASP A 78 -19.45 -1.76 -20.30
N ILE A 79 -18.87 -1.37 -19.16
CA ILE A 79 -18.65 -2.27 -18.01
C ILE A 79 -19.59 -1.89 -16.88
N ASP A 80 -20.40 -2.85 -16.42
CA ASP A 80 -21.17 -2.70 -15.18
C ASP A 80 -20.26 -2.88 -13.96
N ILE A 81 -19.62 -1.79 -13.55
CA ILE A 81 -18.76 -1.76 -12.35
C ILE A 81 -19.54 -2.16 -11.10
N ASN A 82 -20.82 -1.79 -10.97
CA ASN A 82 -21.60 -2.11 -9.79
C ASN A 82 -21.79 -3.61 -9.61
N HIS A 83 -21.95 -4.36 -10.71
CA HIS A 83 -21.99 -5.82 -10.67
C HIS A 83 -20.68 -6.42 -10.16
N ILE A 84 -19.54 -5.90 -10.61
CA ILE A 84 -18.21 -6.37 -10.20
C ILE A 84 -17.95 -6.08 -8.72
N ILE A 85 -18.33 -4.90 -8.23
CA ILE A 85 -18.11 -4.50 -6.84
C ILE A 85 -18.82 -5.40 -5.84
N ARG A 86 -20.02 -5.88 -6.18
CA ARG A 86 -20.79 -6.82 -5.34
C ARG A 86 -20.14 -8.21 -5.24
N ARG A 87 -19.25 -8.57 -6.16
CA ARG A 87 -18.62 -9.90 -6.23
C ARG A 87 -17.16 -9.90 -5.77
N THR A 88 -16.65 -8.74 -5.36
CA THR A 88 -15.22 -8.53 -5.05
C THR A 88 -15.01 -8.08 -3.60
N GLU A 89 -15.96 -8.37 -2.72
CA GLU A 89 -15.82 -8.10 -1.29
C GLU A 89 -14.62 -8.84 -0.69
N GLY A 90 -13.90 -8.17 0.22
CA GLY A 90 -12.69 -8.71 0.84
C GLY A 90 -11.44 -8.76 -0.05
N MET A 91 -11.53 -8.29 -1.31
CA MET A 91 -10.38 -8.28 -2.21
C MET A 91 -9.43 -7.10 -1.95
N THR A 92 -8.13 -7.34 -2.11
CA THR A 92 -7.09 -6.31 -2.08
C THR A 92 -7.08 -5.52 -3.38
N GLY A 93 -6.38 -4.38 -3.40
CA GLY A 93 -6.14 -3.63 -4.64
C GLY A 93 -5.44 -4.47 -5.71
N ALA A 94 -4.49 -5.33 -5.31
CA ALA A 94 -3.80 -6.23 -6.23
C ALA A 94 -4.74 -7.27 -6.86
N HIS A 95 -5.69 -7.83 -6.10
CA HIS A 95 -6.70 -8.73 -6.65
C HIS A 95 -7.59 -8.01 -7.68
N VAL A 96 -7.99 -6.77 -7.41
CA VAL A 96 -8.78 -5.94 -8.33
C VAL A 96 -8.01 -5.70 -9.63
N GLU A 97 -6.75 -5.29 -9.55
CA GLU A 97 -5.87 -5.12 -10.72
C GLU A 97 -5.78 -6.42 -11.52
N GLN A 98 -5.59 -7.56 -10.85
CA GLN A 98 -5.45 -8.85 -11.50
C GLN A 98 -6.71 -9.28 -12.25
N ILE A 99 -7.90 -8.97 -11.73
CA ILE A 99 -9.16 -9.20 -12.45
C ILE A 99 -9.17 -8.42 -13.78
N VAL A 100 -8.78 -7.15 -13.74
CA VAL A 100 -8.77 -6.29 -14.92
C VAL A 100 -7.71 -6.74 -15.94
N ARG A 101 -6.58 -7.27 -15.49
CA ARG A 101 -5.50 -7.77 -16.36
C ARG A 101 -5.85 -9.07 -17.08
N LEU A 102 -6.72 -9.90 -16.50
CA LEU A 102 -7.09 -11.22 -17.03
C LEU A 102 -8.37 -11.21 -17.87
N ALA A 103 -9.13 -10.11 -17.86
CA ALA A 103 -10.33 -9.91 -18.66
C ALA A 103 -9.98 -9.54 -20.10
#